data_AF-A0A9P7YUZ3-F1
#
_entry.id   AF-A0A9P7YUZ3-F1
#
_cell.length_a   1.000
_cell.length_b   1.000
_cell.length_c   1.000
_cell.angle_alpha   90.00
_cell.angle_beta   90.00
_cell.angle_gamma   90.00
#
_symmetry.space_group_name_H-M   'P 1'
#
loop_
_entity.id
_entity.type
_entity.pdbx_description
1 polymer ?
#
loop_
_entity_poly.entity_id
_entity_poly.type
_entity_poly.pdbx_seq_one_letter_code
_entity_poly.pdbx_strand_id
1 'polypeptide(L)'
;MSIRNAPSYLAAISMVASSVAAYTAPSTESKFTDVLSLAELQYPVSVVAATSDELLDGFAASYFYLTDDLYMQFQIAGSSNRCELRQLDSDGDLSAWDCTGSTKQVASATLAIPVQADGLEEVTIMQIHDTLESPALRISWVSSITIDGVTSEDVIISTIREGLDDDSDTTKTVLQAHTTSRTEYEITAESGLVSITVDGETMLDEASISAYSSSTCYFKAGAYNNNPTDEDAVARTKFYELDW
;
A
#
# COMPACT_ATOMS: atom_id res chain seq x y z
N MET A 1 77.09 -13.54 25.79
CA MET A 1 75.80 -13.62 26.51
C MET A 1 74.86 -12.65 25.81
N SER A 2 73.96 -13.15 24.97
CA SER A 2 73.18 -12.35 24.00
C SER A 2 71.73 -12.28 24.47
N ILE A 3 71.22 -11.06 24.69
CA ILE A 3 69.84 -10.79 25.08
C ILE A 3 69.10 -10.28 23.83
N ARG A 4 68.15 -11.06 23.34
CA ARG A 4 67.26 -10.70 22.23
C ARG A 4 66.08 -9.90 22.78
N ASN A 5 65.90 -8.66 22.33
CA ASN A 5 64.66 -7.91 22.51
C ASN A 5 63.71 -8.27 21.36
N ALA A 6 62.53 -8.80 21.70
CA ALA A 6 61.43 -8.98 20.75
C ALA A 6 60.50 -7.76 20.83
N PRO A 7 60.06 -7.18 19.70
CA PRO A 7 59.01 -6.16 19.72
C PRO A 7 57.64 -6.82 19.78
N SER A 8 56.85 -6.42 20.76
CA SER A 8 55.44 -6.78 20.92
C SER A 8 54.60 -6.03 19.88
N TYR A 9 54.02 -6.74 18.92
CA TYR A 9 53.02 -6.18 18.01
C TYR A 9 51.65 -6.19 18.70
N LEU A 10 51.17 -5.01 19.11
CA LEU A 10 49.77 -4.78 19.44
C LEU A 10 48.99 -4.71 18.12
N ALA A 11 48.28 -5.78 17.78
CA ALA A 11 47.30 -5.76 16.70
C ALA A 11 46.06 -5.00 17.19
N ALA A 12 45.87 -3.77 16.68
CA ALA A 12 44.61 -3.06 16.83
C ALA A 12 43.56 -3.74 15.93
N ILE A 13 42.62 -4.46 16.54
CA ILE A 13 41.43 -4.94 15.86
C ILE A 13 40.53 -3.71 15.63
N SER A 14 40.55 -3.20 14.40
CA SER A 14 39.58 -2.20 13.95
C SER A 14 38.22 -2.88 13.82
N MET A 15 37.33 -2.65 14.78
CA MET A 15 35.91 -2.97 14.60
C MET A 15 35.35 -2.01 13.55
N VAL A 16 35.16 -2.50 12.33
CA VAL A 16 34.36 -1.80 11.33
C VAL A 16 32.92 -1.95 11.79
N ALA A 17 32.35 -0.89 12.36
CA ALA A 17 30.91 -0.83 12.55
C ALA A 17 30.28 -0.86 11.16
N SER A 18 29.60 -1.95 10.82
CA SER A 18 28.72 -1.98 9.65
C SER A 18 27.62 -0.96 9.91
N SER A 19 27.74 0.23 9.32
CA SER A 19 26.61 1.14 9.23
C SER A 19 25.56 0.45 8.36
N VAL A 20 24.50 -0.06 8.99
CA VAL A 20 23.27 -0.37 8.26
C VAL A 20 22.90 0.93 7.54
N ALA A 21 22.82 0.91 6.21
CA ALA A 21 22.41 2.09 5.47
C ALA A 21 21.04 2.51 6.03
N ALA A 22 20.95 3.72 6.58
CA ALA A 22 19.68 4.26 7.03
C ALA A 22 18.77 4.39 5.80
N TYR A 23 17.54 3.92 5.92
CA TYR A 23 16.53 4.12 4.88
C TYR A 23 16.20 5.61 4.78
N THR A 24 15.98 6.10 3.55
CA THR A 24 15.56 7.48 3.31
C THR A 24 14.05 7.60 3.57
N ALA A 25 13.62 8.63 4.30
CA ALA A 25 12.20 8.83 4.60
C ALA A 25 11.43 9.39 3.40
N PRO A 26 10.22 8.91 3.10
CA PRO A 26 9.37 9.50 2.06
C PRO A 26 9.08 10.98 2.27
N SER A 27 9.00 11.47 3.51
CA SER A 27 8.82 12.90 3.83
C SER A 27 9.97 13.81 3.41
N THR A 28 11.10 13.26 2.95
CA THR A 28 12.16 14.06 2.31
C THR A 28 11.76 14.60 0.93
N GLU A 29 10.71 14.04 0.31
CA GLU A 29 10.14 14.50 -0.95
C GLU A 29 8.80 15.21 -0.71
N SER A 30 8.71 16.50 -1.10
CA SER A 30 7.54 17.34 -0.81
C SER A 30 6.24 16.85 -1.43
N LYS A 31 6.31 16.05 -2.50
CA LYS A 31 5.12 15.44 -3.13
C LYS A 31 4.42 14.39 -2.24
N PHE A 32 5.05 13.96 -1.15
CA PHE A 32 4.44 13.04 -0.19
C PHE A 32 4.05 13.73 1.12
N THR A 33 4.43 14.97 1.38
CA THR A 33 4.18 15.57 2.71
C THR A 33 2.70 15.74 3.01
N ASP A 34 1.90 16.07 2.00
CA ASP A 34 0.47 16.33 2.19
C ASP A 34 -0.25 15.03 2.56
N VAL A 35 -0.07 13.96 1.78
CA VAL A 35 -0.65 12.65 2.10
C VAL A 35 -0.14 12.09 3.42
N LEU A 36 1.16 12.26 3.75
CA LEU A 36 1.72 11.78 5.03
C LEU A 36 1.18 12.56 6.23
N SER A 37 0.80 13.82 6.06
CA SER A 37 0.15 14.60 7.11
C SER A 37 -1.27 14.12 7.42
N LEU A 38 -1.90 13.45 6.45
CA LEU A 38 -3.25 12.89 6.51
C LEU A 38 -3.21 11.35 6.57
N ALA A 39 -2.15 10.76 7.13
CA ALA A 39 -1.97 9.32 7.22
C ALA A 39 -1.41 8.87 8.57
N GLU A 40 -1.78 7.65 8.96
CA GLU A 40 -0.95 6.80 9.82
C GLU A 40 -0.43 5.60 9.01
N LEU A 41 0.79 5.13 9.30
CA LEU A 41 1.31 3.89 8.73
C LEU A 41 0.92 2.70 9.59
N GLN A 42 0.38 1.66 8.97
CA GLN A 42 0.01 0.41 9.62
C GLN A 42 0.95 -0.72 9.20
N TYR A 43 1.54 -1.42 10.18
CA TYR A 43 2.45 -2.55 9.96
C TYR A 43 2.60 -3.47 11.20
N PRO A 44 2.78 -4.80 11.05
CA PRO A 44 2.57 -5.59 9.83
C PRO A 44 1.09 -5.97 9.66
N VAL A 45 0.22 -5.50 10.53
CA VAL A 45 -1.24 -5.71 10.51
C VAL A 45 -1.91 -4.35 10.70
N SER A 46 -3.19 -4.30 11.10
CA SER A 46 -3.90 -3.05 11.43
C SER A 46 -3.45 -2.44 12.77
N VAL A 47 -2.15 -2.26 12.96
CA VAL A 47 -1.55 -1.60 14.14
C VAL A 47 -0.70 -0.44 13.65
N VAL A 48 -0.84 0.71 14.31
CA VAL A 48 -0.06 1.91 14.02
C VAL A 48 1.42 1.65 14.26
N ALA A 49 2.21 1.78 13.21
CA ALA A 49 3.67 1.68 13.22
C ALA A 49 4.34 3.06 13.21
N ALA A 50 3.69 4.07 12.59
CA ALA A 50 4.09 5.46 12.66
C ALA A 50 2.86 6.37 12.53
N THR A 51 2.78 7.41 13.38
CA THR A 51 1.77 8.47 13.27
C THR A 51 2.12 9.46 12.15
N SER A 52 1.20 10.36 11.77
CA SER A 52 1.47 11.45 10.83
C SER A 52 2.67 12.31 11.26
N ASP A 53 2.75 12.66 12.55
CA ASP A 53 3.88 13.42 13.11
C ASP A 53 5.21 12.67 12.93
N GLU A 54 5.25 11.36 13.20
CA GLU A 54 6.46 10.55 13.03
C GLU A 54 6.84 10.41 11.55
N LEU A 55 5.85 10.24 10.67
CA LEU A 55 6.06 10.20 9.22
C LEU A 55 6.68 11.51 8.71
N LEU A 56 6.18 12.65 9.18
CA LEU A 56 6.71 13.98 8.84
C LEU A 56 8.07 14.27 9.49
N ASP A 57 8.38 13.69 10.66
CA ASP A 57 9.69 13.77 11.33
C ASP A 57 10.75 12.80 10.76
N GLY A 58 10.49 12.26 9.56
CA GLY A 58 11.48 11.47 8.83
C GLY A 58 11.48 9.98 9.17
N PHE A 59 10.34 9.41 9.56
CA PHE A 59 10.23 7.97 9.73
C PHE A 59 10.56 7.21 8.43
N ALA A 60 11.45 6.23 8.56
CA ALA A 60 11.80 5.29 7.51
C ALA A 60 12.16 3.93 8.12
N ALA A 61 11.76 2.85 7.47
CA ALA A 61 12.03 1.49 7.90
C ALA A 61 12.25 0.57 6.70
N SER A 62 12.72 -0.65 6.95
CA SER A 62 12.94 -1.65 5.89
C SER A 62 11.69 -2.04 5.12
N TYR A 63 10.51 -1.73 5.65
CA TYR A 63 9.20 -2.00 5.04
C TYR A 63 8.54 -0.75 4.45
N PHE A 64 9.07 0.45 4.72
CA PHE A 64 8.52 1.74 4.31
C PHE A 64 9.63 2.77 4.16
N TYR A 65 9.98 3.10 2.91
CA TYR A 65 11.10 4.00 2.64
C TYR A 65 11.02 4.64 1.24
N LEU A 66 11.80 5.69 1.02
CA LEU A 66 12.00 6.32 -0.28
C LEU A 66 13.13 5.61 -1.05
N THR A 67 12.84 5.18 -2.28
CA THR A 67 13.85 4.60 -3.17
C THR A 67 14.71 5.68 -3.83
N ASP A 68 15.85 5.28 -4.40
CA ASP A 68 16.74 6.18 -5.16
C ASP A 68 16.04 6.83 -6.37
N ASP A 69 15.02 6.17 -6.93
CA ASP A 69 14.19 6.68 -8.03
C ASP A 69 12.98 7.52 -7.54
N LEU A 70 13.00 7.94 -6.26
CA LEU A 70 12.02 8.80 -5.63
C LEU A 70 10.60 8.22 -5.56
N TYR A 71 10.49 6.91 -5.30
CA TYR A 71 9.22 6.28 -4.97
C TYR A 71 9.11 6.02 -3.47
N MET A 72 7.95 6.29 -2.90
CA MET A 72 7.56 5.76 -1.60
C MET A 72 7.24 4.27 -1.75
N GLN A 73 8.09 3.41 -1.21
CA GLN A 73 7.98 1.96 -1.31
C GLN A 73 7.38 1.35 -0.04
N PHE A 74 6.43 0.46 -0.24
CA PHE A 74 5.88 -0.43 0.79
C PHE A 74 6.33 -1.85 0.48
N GLN A 75 6.71 -2.60 1.51
CA GLN A 75 6.96 -4.04 1.36
C GLN A 75 6.60 -4.83 2.59
N ILE A 76 6.06 -6.03 2.39
CA ILE A 76 5.58 -6.89 3.46
C ILE A 76 5.62 -8.37 3.05
N ALA A 77 5.93 -9.25 4.00
CA ALA A 77 5.79 -10.70 3.89
C ALA A 77 4.79 -11.22 4.93
N GLY A 78 4.39 -12.49 4.80
CA GLY A 78 3.42 -13.15 5.65
C GLY A 78 1.98 -12.98 5.18
N SER A 79 1.16 -13.97 5.51
CA SER A 79 -0.23 -14.02 5.08
C SER A 79 -1.10 -13.01 5.82
N SER A 80 -1.92 -12.28 5.07
CA SER A 80 -2.80 -11.22 5.59
C SER A 80 -2.06 -10.09 6.33
N ASN A 81 -0.75 -9.95 6.10
CA ASN A 81 0.03 -8.84 6.59
C ASN A 81 -0.01 -7.66 5.60
N ARG A 82 0.11 -6.45 6.14
CA ARG A 82 0.07 -5.18 5.42
C ARG A 82 1.21 -4.25 5.84
N CYS A 83 1.62 -3.45 4.89
CA CYS A 83 2.35 -2.20 5.09
C CYS A 83 1.57 -1.14 4.30
N GLU A 84 0.70 -0.38 4.97
CA GLU A 84 -0.24 0.52 4.29
C GLU A 84 -0.42 1.81 5.09
N LEU A 85 -0.58 2.91 4.38
CA LEU A 85 -1.13 4.13 4.96
C LEU A 85 -2.65 3.97 5.14
N ARG A 86 -3.16 4.48 6.25
CA ARG A 86 -4.58 4.65 6.54
C ARG A 86 -4.88 6.14 6.62
N GLN A 87 -5.89 6.60 5.89
CA GLN A 87 -6.31 8.00 5.86
C GLN A 87 -6.74 8.50 7.25
N LEU A 88 -6.25 9.68 7.59
CA LEU A 88 -6.72 10.55 8.68
C LEU A 88 -7.54 11.70 8.09
N ASP A 89 -8.37 12.32 8.90
CA ASP A 89 -9.01 13.59 8.53
C ASP A 89 -8.05 14.78 8.77
N SER A 90 -8.52 15.99 8.45
CA SER A 90 -7.72 17.22 8.56
C SER A 90 -7.35 17.61 10.00
N ASP A 91 -8.03 17.05 10.99
CA ASP A 91 -7.75 17.28 12.41
C ASP A 91 -6.74 16.24 12.96
N GLY A 92 -6.34 15.26 12.13
CA GLY A 92 -5.44 14.18 12.49
C GLY A 92 -6.15 12.99 13.13
N ASP A 93 -7.49 12.98 13.15
CA ASP A 93 -8.30 11.89 13.66
C ASP A 93 -8.52 10.81 12.58
N LEU A 94 -8.98 9.63 12.99
CA LEU A 94 -9.27 8.55 12.04
C LEU A 94 -10.40 8.96 11.09
N SER A 95 -10.10 9.07 9.80
CA SER A 95 -11.11 9.37 8.78
C SER A 95 -12.26 8.36 8.81
N ALA A 96 -13.47 8.89 8.64
CA ALA A 96 -14.74 8.17 8.69
C ALA A 96 -15.83 8.95 7.90
N TRP A 97 -15.61 9.17 6.61
CA TRP A 97 -16.59 9.84 5.75
C TRP A 97 -17.78 8.93 5.41
N ASP A 98 -18.96 9.49 5.16
CA ASP A 98 -20.15 8.71 4.77
C ASP A 98 -19.90 8.00 3.42
N CYS A 99 -19.87 6.67 3.43
CA CYS A 99 -19.56 5.86 2.24
C CYS A 99 -20.52 6.12 1.07
N THR A 100 -21.75 6.56 1.36
CA THR A 100 -22.79 6.82 0.37
C THR A 100 -23.20 8.29 0.30
N GLY A 101 -22.47 9.15 1.00
CA GLY A 101 -22.72 10.57 1.06
C GLY A 101 -22.53 11.25 -0.30
N SER A 102 -23.17 12.39 -0.49
CA SER A 102 -23.06 13.18 -1.71
C SER A 102 -21.76 13.98 -1.81
N THR A 103 -20.87 13.90 -0.82
CA THR A 103 -19.58 14.59 -0.86
C THR A 103 -18.59 13.70 -1.58
N LYS A 104 -18.14 14.14 -2.76
CA LYS A 104 -17.11 13.45 -3.53
C LYS A 104 -15.84 13.24 -2.72
N GLN A 105 -15.39 11.98 -2.64
CA GLN A 105 -14.11 11.55 -2.11
C GLN A 105 -13.23 11.08 -3.26
N VAL A 106 -11.94 11.41 -3.25
CA VAL A 106 -11.01 11.03 -4.30
C VAL A 106 -9.76 10.47 -3.67
N ALA A 107 -9.20 9.40 -4.23
CA ALA A 107 -7.82 9.00 -3.98
C ALA A 107 -7.13 8.84 -5.33
N SER A 108 -5.97 9.47 -5.49
CA SER A 108 -5.18 9.39 -6.73
C SER A 108 -3.78 8.88 -6.43
N ALA A 109 -3.22 8.10 -7.34
CA ALA A 109 -1.87 7.58 -7.22
C ALA A 109 -1.23 7.41 -8.59
N THR A 110 0.00 7.90 -8.74
CA THR A 110 0.90 7.43 -9.80
C THR A 110 1.82 6.40 -9.19
N LEU A 111 1.70 5.14 -9.60
CA LEU A 111 2.45 4.04 -8.98
C LEU A 111 3.08 3.12 -10.02
N ALA A 112 4.11 2.40 -9.59
CA ALA A 112 4.68 1.27 -10.31
C ALA A 112 4.53 0.03 -9.43
N ILE A 113 4.04 -1.05 -10.01
CA ILE A 113 3.92 -2.34 -9.34
C ILE A 113 5.12 -3.17 -9.83
N PRO A 114 6.11 -3.46 -8.98
CA PRO A 114 7.19 -4.35 -9.37
C PRO A 114 6.65 -5.74 -9.69
N VAL A 115 7.42 -6.51 -10.47
CA VAL A 115 7.19 -7.96 -10.55
C VAL A 115 7.20 -8.53 -9.14
N GLN A 116 6.09 -9.16 -8.77
CA GLN A 116 5.90 -9.76 -7.47
C GLN A 116 6.76 -11.02 -7.33
N ALA A 117 7.16 -11.33 -6.10
CA ALA A 117 7.87 -12.58 -5.84
C ALA A 117 6.98 -13.79 -6.15
N ASP A 118 7.60 -14.89 -6.58
CA ASP A 118 6.93 -16.18 -6.66
C ASP A 118 6.29 -16.53 -5.30
N GLY A 119 5.11 -17.14 -5.33
CA GLY A 119 4.36 -17.48 -4.12
C GLY A 119 3.35 -16.42 -3.66
N LEU A 120 3.31 -15.25 -4.31
CA LEU A 120 2.23 -14.27 -4.13
C LEU A 120 1.06 -14.56 -5.08
N GLU A 121 -0.17 -14.50 -4.57
CA GLU A 121 -1.39 -14.69 -5.37
C GLU A 121 -2.16 -13.39 -5.60
N GLU A 122 -2.28 -12.57 -4.55
CA GLU A 122 -2.94 -11.27 -4.63
C GLU A 122 -2.22 -10.25 -3.73
N VAL A 123 -2.01 -9.04 -4.25
CA VAL A 123 -1.47 -7.90 -3.49
C VAL A 123 -2.41 -6.73 -3.66
N THR A 124 -3.08 -6.33 -2.58
CA THR A 124 -3.91 -5.12 -2.56
C THR A 124 -3.03 -3.87 -2.44
N ILE A 125 -3.35 -2.87 -3.26
CA ILE A 125 -2.55 -1.68 -3.51
C ILE A 125 -3.27 -0.42 -3.01
N MET A 126 -4.57 -0.31 -3.28
CA MET A 126 -5.44 0.79 -2.84
C MET A 126 -6.79 0.25 -2.40
N GLN A 127 -7.44 0.92 -1.44
CA GLN A 127 -8.72 0.48 -0.88
C GLN A 127 -9.64 1.65 -0.54
N ILE A 128 -10.95 1.40 -0.65
CA ILE A 128 -11.96 2.05 0.19
C ILE A 128 -12.34 1.05 1.27
N HIS A 129 -12.03 1.38 2.53
CA HIS A 129 -12.30 0.49 3.65
C HIS A 129 -13.44 1.02 4.51
N ASP A 130 -14.36 0.15 4.92
CA ASP A 130 -15.40 0.50 5.89
C ASP A 130 -14.82 0.53 7.32
N THR A 131 -15.39 1.30 8.24
CA THR A 131 -14.89 1.43 9.62
C THR A 131 -15.23 0.26 10.55
N LEU A 132 -16.11 -0.63 10.15
CA LEU A 132 -16.67 -1.74 10.93
C LEU A 132 -15.95 -3.07 10.67
N GLU A 133 -15.87 -3.53 9.43
CA GLU A 133 -15.31 -4.86 9.11
C GLU A 133 -14.44 -4.89 7.86
N SER A 134 -14.94 -4.49 6.69
CA SER A 134 -14.39 -4.93 5.42
C SER A 134 -14.27 -3.84 4.36
N PRO A 135 -13.42 -4.04 3.33
CA PRO A 135 -13.33 -3.06 2.27
C PRO A 135 -14.50 -3.14 1.31
N ALA A 136 -15.05 -1.96 0.99
CA ALA A 136 -16.02 -1.78 -0.08
C ALA A 136 -15.38 -1.94 -1.46
N LEU A 137 -14.13 -1.48 -1.60
CA LEU A 137 -13.33 -1.61 -2.80
C LEU A 137 -11.89 -2.02 -2.45
N ARG A 138 -11.33 -2.94 -3.24
CA ARG A 138 -9.89 -3.15 -3.36
C ARG A 138 -9.44 -3.01 -4.80
N ILE A 139 -8.32 -2.33 -5.03
CA ILE A 139 -7.52 -2.47 -6.25
C ILE A 139 -6.35 -3.39 -5.91
N SER A 140 -6.23 -4.51 -6.63
CA SER A 140 -5.22 -5.53 -6.37
C SER A 140 -4.50 -5.93 -7.66
N TRP A 141 -3.21 -6.21 -7.55
CA TRP A 141 -2.54 -7.11 -8.48
C TRP A 141 -2.93 -8.56 -8.15
N VAL A 142 -3.17 -9.38 -9.17
CA VAL A 142 -3.42 -10.81 -9.03
C VAL A 142 -2.59 -11.61 -10.03
N SER A 143 -2.03 -12.73 -9.57
CA SER A 143 -1.23 -13.62 -10.43
C SER A 143 -2.09 -14.34 -11.47
N SER A 144 -3.32 -14.74 -11.10
CA SER A 144 -4.30 -15.35 -12.00
C SER A 144 -5.72 -15.17 -11.46
N ILE A 145 -6.68 -14.94 -12.36
CA ILE A 145 -8.09 -14.85 -12.02
C ILE A 145 -8.98 -15.34 -13.17
N THR A 146 -10.11 -15.97 -12.85
CA THR A 146 -11.13 -16.33 -13.83
C THR A 146 -12.43 -15.57 -13.54
N ILE A 147 -12.88 -14.76 -14.50
CA ILE A 147 -14.15 -14.02 -14.45
C ILE A 147 -14.98 -14.46 -15.67
N ASP A 148 -16.21 -14.90 -15.44
CA ASP A 148 -17.14 -15.35 -16.48
C ASP A 148 -16.55 -16.40 -17.46
N GLY A 149 -15.71 -17.29 -16.93
CA GLY A 149 -15.05 -18.36 -17.70
C GLY A 149 -13.84 -17.90 -18.52
N VAL A 150 -13.42 -16.64 -18.40
CA VAL A 150 -12.19 -16.11 -19.01
C VAL A 150 -11.10 -15.99 -17.95
N THR A 151 -10.00 -16.71 -18.15
CA THR A 151 -8.82 -16.62 -17.29
C THR A 151 -7.90 -15.51 -17.78
N SER A 152 -7.52 -14.62 -16.87
CA SER A 152 -6.50 -13.60 -17.05
C SER A 152 -5.35 -13.85 -16.06
N GLU A 153 -4.12 -13.66 -16.50
CA GLU A 153 -2.92 -13.83 -15.67
C GLU A 153 -2.18 -12.50 -15.59
N ASP A 154 -1.54 -12.24 -14.45
CA ASP A 154 -0.74 -11.04 -14.20
C ASP A 154 -1.52 -9.76 -14.54
N VAL A 155 -2.61 -9.53 -13.81
CA VAL A 155 -3.54 -8.41 -14.06
C VAL A 155 -3.79 -7.58 -12.82
N ILE A 156 -4.25 -6.35 -13.05
CA ILE A 156 -4.78 -5.48 -12.00
C ILE A 156 -6.30 -5.56 -12.06
N ILE A 157 -6.92 -5.77 -10.91
CA ILE A 157 -8.38 -5.88 -10.77
C ILE A 157 -8.91 -4.88 -9.76
N SER A 158 -10.18 -4.51 -9.92
CA SER A 158 -11.01 -4.04 -8.82
C SER A 158 -11.82 -5.20 -8.26
N THR A 159 -11.99 -5.23 -6.94
CA THR A 159 -12.96 -6.09 -6.25
C THR A 159 -13.90 -5.19 -5.45
N ILE A 160 -15.18 -5.20 -5.80
CA ILE A 160 -16.25 -4.52 -5.06
C ILE A 160 -17.03 -5.56 -4.29
N ARG A 161 -17.26 -5.28 -3.01
CA ARG A 161 -18.04 -6.15 -2.13
C ARG A 161 -19.51 -5.69 -2.10
N GLU A 162 -20.44 -6.63 -2.24
CA GLU A 162 -21.87 -6.34 -2.44
C GLU A 162 -22.67 -6.37 -1.13
N GLY A 163 -22.02 -6.62 0.01
CA GLY A 163 -22.63 -6.67 1.32
C GLY A 163 -21.65 -6.38 2.46
N LEU A 164 -22.18 -6.20 3.66
CA LEU A 164 -21.35 -5.92 4.85
C LEU A 164 -20.78 -7.20 5.47
N ASP A 165 -21.45 -8.34 5.32
CA ASP A 165 -21.04 -9.62 5.93
C ASP A 165 -19.88 -10.28 5.17
N ASP A 166 -19.00 -11.01 5.87
CA ASP A 166 -17.80 -11.64 5.30
C ASP A 166 -18.05 -12.65 4.18
N ASP A 167 -19.27 -13.18 4.12
CA ASP A 167 -19.71 -14.11 3.09
C ASP A 167 -20.39 -13.41 1.90
N SER A 168 -20.44 -12.07 1.87
CA SER A 168 -21.09 -11.34 0.79
C SER A 168 -20.40 -11.54 -0.55
N ASP A 169 -21.20 -11.56 -1.62
CA ASP A 169 -20.70 -11.67 -2.98
C ASP A 169 -19.77 -10.49 -3.33
N THR A 170 -18.89 -10.74 -4.30
CA THR A 170 -17.99 -9.71 -4.82
C THR A 170 -18.08 -9.65 -6.34
N THR A 171 -18.14 -8.43 -6.87
CA THR A 171 -17.93 -8.18 -8.29
C THR A 171 -16.46 -7.86 -8.52
N LYS A 172 -15.84 -8.59 -9.46
CA LYS A 172 -14.44 -8.37 -9.86
C LYS A 172 -14.37 -7.89 -11.30
N THR A 173 -13.51 -6.92 -11.57
CA THR A 173 -13.31 -6.36 -12.92
C THR A 173 -11.82 -6.27 -13.20
N VAL A 174 -11.38 -6.77 -14.36
CA VAL A 174 -10.01 -6.54 -14.83
C VAL A 174 -9.89 -5.09 -15.28
N LEU A 175 -9.04 -4.32 -14.59
CA LEU A 175 -8.78 -2.92 -14.91
C LEU A 175 -7.72 -2.81 -16.00
N GLN A 176 -6.66 -3.61 -15.94
CA GLN A 176 -5.64 -3.68 -16.98
C GLN A 176 -4.75 -4.91 -16.82
N ALA A 177 -3.95 -5.21 -17.85
CA ALA A 177 -2.77 -6.06 -17.69
C ALA A 177 -1.75 -5.39 -16.77
N HIS A 178 -1.05 -6.17 -15.95
CA HIS A 178 0.01 -5.63 -15.11
C HIS A 178 1.15 -5.06 -15.95
N THR A 179 1.65 -3.91 -15.52
CA THR A 179 2.84 -3.27 -16.06
C THR A 179 3.72 -2.79 -14.91
N THR A 180 5.04 -2.84 -15.13
CA THR A 180 6.03 -2.27 -14.21
C THR A 180 6.30 -0.79 -14.48
N SER A 181 5.65 -0.22 -15.50
CA SER A 181 5.70 1.21 -15.80
C SER A 181 4.91 2.01 -14.77
N ARG A 182 5.12 3.34 -14.78
CA ARG A 182 4.21 4.24 -14.03
C ARG A 182 2.82 4.17 -14.65
N THR A 183 1.84 3.99 -13.80
CA THR A 183 0.42 4.06 -14.16
C THR A 183 -0.30 4.91 -13.13
N GLU A 184 -1.16 5.80 -13.63
CA GLU A 184 -2.05 6.62 -12.84
C GLU A 184 -3.33 5.84 -12.52
N TYR A 185 -3.76 5.88 -11.27
CA TYR A 185 -5.06 5.40 -10.81
C TYR A 185 -5.77 6.53 -10.09
N GLU A 186 -7.05 6.72 -10.37
CA GLU A 186 -7.94 7.57 -9.58
C GLU A 186 -9.15 6.75 -9.16
N ILE A 187 -9.48 6.77 -7.87
CA ILE A 187 -10.73 6.27 -7.32
C ILE A 187 -11.57 7.49 -6.95
N THR A 188 -12.77 7.59 -7.50
CA THR A 188 -13.78 8.56 -7.05
C THR A 188 -14.92 7.81 -6.38
N ALA A 189 -15.34 8.25 -5.18
CA ALA A 189 -16.54 7.77 -4.50
C ALA A 189 -17.50 8.94 -4.23
N GLU A 190 -18.74 8.84 -4.70
CA GLU A 190 -19.76 9.87 -4.53
C GLU A 190 -21.16 9.25 -4.62
N SER A 191 -22.07 9.63 -3.72
CA SER A 191 -23.47 9.19 -3.73
C SER A 191 -23.66 7.67 -3.77
N GLY A 192 -22.75 6.91 -3.13
CA GLY A 192 -22.77 5.44 -3.10
C GLY A 192 -22.33 4.77 -4.40
N LEU A 193 -21.69 5.53 -5.29
CA LEU A 193 -21.13 5.06 -6.55
C LEU A 193 -19.61 5.24 -6.53
N VAL A 194 -18.91 4.31 -7.17
CA VAL A 194 -17.46 4.32 -7.32
C VAL A 194 -17.10 4.26 -8.80
N SER A 195 -16.21 5.16 -9.21
CA SER A 195 -15.58 5.12 -10.53
C SER A 195 -14.06 4.99 -10.39
N ILE A 196 -13.43 4.28 -11.32
CA ILE A 196 -11.98 4.09 -11.39
C ILE A 196 -11.49 4.49 -12.78
N THR A 197 -10.51 5.38 -12.83
CA THR A 197 -9.75 5.66 -14.05
C THR A 197 -8.33 5.10 -13.95
N VAL A 198 -7.82 4.63 -15.09
CA VAL A 198 -6.43 4.18 -15.26
C VAL A 198 -5.82 4.96 -16.42
N ASP A 199 -4.72 5.69 -16.17
CA ASP A 199 -4.09 6.58 -17.16
C ASP A 199 -5.10 7.54 -17.85
N GLY A 200 -6.09 8.02 -17.08
CA GLY A 200 -7.16 8.90 -17.55
C GLY A 200 -8.30 8.23 -18.32
N GLU A 201 -8.26 6.90 -18.54
CA GLU A 201 -9.34 6.13 -19.14
C GLU A 201 -10.26 5.52 -18.06
N THR A 202 -11.58 5.68 -18.20
CA THR A 202 -12.54 5.07 -17.28
C THR A 202 -12.59 3.55 -17.48
N MET A 203 -12.11 2.82 -16.48
CA MET A 203 -12.12 1.34 -16.48
C MET A 203 -13.29 0.77 -15.69
N LEU A 204 -13.80 1.52 -14.73
CA LEU A 204 -15.01 1.21 -13.99
C LEU A 204 -15.81 2.50 -13.80
N ASP A 205 -17.10 2.47 -14.14
CA ASP A 205 -17.97 3.64 -14.08
C ASP A 205 -19.19 3.35 -13.22
N GLU A 206 -19.40 4.19 -12.20
CA GLU A 206 -20.58 4.19 -11.32
C GLU A 206 -20.95 2.82 -10.75
N ALA A 207 -19.96 2.04 -10.30
CA ALA A 207 -20.22 0.78 -9.63
C ALA A 207 -20.77 1.03 -8.21
N SER A 208 -21.84 0.32 -7.85
CA SER A 208 -22.54 0.57 -6.58
C SER A 208 -21.78 0.03 -5.37
N ILE A 209 -21.66 0.86 -4.34
CA ILE A 209 -21.30 0.47 -2.96
C ILE A 209 -22.46 0.75 -1.99
N SER A 210 -23.71 0.75 -2.47
CA SER A 210 -24.89 1.11 -1.68
C SER A 210 -25.12 0.24 -0.44
N ALA A 211 -24.54 -0.97 -0.41
CA ALA A 211 -24.56 -1.84 0.77
C ALA A 211 -23.93 -1.16 2.01
N TYR A 212 -23.07 -0.17 1.79
CA TYR A 212 -22.37 0.59 2.83
C TYR A 212 -23.11 1.84 3.29
N SER A 213 -24.43 1.97 3.01
CA SER A 213 -25.23 3.16 3.37
C SER A 213 -25.36 3.46 4.86
N SER A 214 -25.06 2.49 5.72
CA SER A 214 -25.00 2.67 7.18
C SER A 214 -23.57 2.76 7.73
N SER A 215 -22.57 2.80 6.84
CA SER A 215 -21.15 2.74 7.20
C SER A 215 -20.44 4.06 6.92
N THR A 216 -19.35 4.25 7.63
CA THR A 216 -18.35 5.25 7.29
C THR A 216 -17.13 4.57 6.67
N CYS A 217 -16.41 5.30 5.83
CA CYS A 217 -15.32 4.80 5.00
C CYS A 217 -14.08 5.68 5.13
N TYR A 218 -12.96 5.13 4.68
CA TYR A 218 -11.67 5.80 4.57
C TYR A 218 -10.81 5.16 3.48
N PHE A 219 -9.83 5.89 2.96
CA PHE A 219 -8.87 5.34 2.01
C PHE A 219 -7.71 4.61 2.69
N LYS A 220 -7.16 3.60 1.99
CA LYS A 220 -5.85 3.01 2.31
C LYS A 220 -5.03 2.85 1.04
N ALA A 221 -3.71 2.94 1.17
CA ALA A 221 -2.77 2.65 0.09
C ALA A 221 -1.47 2.05 0.60
N GLY A 222 -0.91 1.07 -0.10
CA GLY A 222 0.35 0.44 0.25
C GLY A 222 0.50 -0.95 -0.35
N ALA A 223 0.93 -1.92 0.45
CA ALA A 223 1.02 -3.32 0.08
C ALA A 223 0.32 -4.18 1.15
N TYR A 224 -0.74 -4.88 0.76
CA TYR A 224 -1.41 -5.87 1.59
C TYR A 224 -1.36 -7.25 0.92
N ASN A 225 -0.66 -8.19 1.56
CA ASN A 225 -0.38 -9.52 1.03
C ASN A 225 -1.55 -10.47 1.32
N ASN A 226 -2.40 -10.68 0.32
CA ASN A 226 -3.60 -11.51 0.43
C ASN A 226 -3.26 -12.96 0.13
N ASN A 227 -3.23 -13.78 1.20
CA ASN A 227 -3.14 -15.24 1.11
C ASN A 227 -2.01 -15.75 0.19
N PRO A 228 -0.75 -15.40 0.44
CA PRO A 228 0.35 -15.96 -0.31
C PRO A 228 0.43 -17.48 -0.11
N THR A 229 0.88 -18.19 -1.14
CA THR A 229 1.22 -19.61 -1.06
C THR A 229 2.60 -19.84 -0.44
N ASP A 230 3.45 -18.81 -0.43
CA ASP A 230 4.71 -18.76 0.30
C ASP A 230 4.71 -17.55 1.26
N GLU A 231 4.67 -17.79 2.57
CA GLU A 231 4.63 -16.72 3.57
C GLU A 231 5.92 -15.89 3.62
N ASP A 232 7.04 -16.39 3.08
CA ASP A 232 8.28 -15.63 2.96
C ASP A 232 8.32 -14.70 1.72
N ALA A 233 7.37 -14.87 0.80
CA ALA A 233 7.26 -14.03 -0.38
C ALA A 233 6.89 -12.59 -0.01
N VAL A 234 7.66 -11.64 -0.54
CA VAL A 234 7.55 -10.22 -0.19
C VAL A 234 6.74 -9.47 -1.25
N ALA A 235 5.54 -9.05 -0.88
CA ALA A 235 4.72 -8.14 -1.66
C ALA A 235 5.36 -6.75 -1.67
N ARG A 236 5.38 -6.09 -2.84
CA ARG A 236 5.96 -4.74 -3.00
C ARG A 236 5.07 -3.84 -3.84
N THR A 237 4.94 -2.59 -3.43
CA THR A 237 4.33 -1.52 -4.23
C THR A 237 5.17 -0.25 -4.11
N LYS A 238 5.17 0.57 -5.17
CA LYS A 238 5.97 1.80 -5.22
C LYS A 238 5.14 2.95 -5.74
N PHE A 239 4.90 3.96 -4.91
CA PHE A 239 4.13 5.15 -5.25
C PHE A 239 5.09 6.28 -5.64
N TYR A 240 4.93 6.82 -6.83
CA TYR A 240 5.62 8.03 -7.26
C TYR A 240 4.90 9.27 -6.73
N GLU A 241 3.57 9.25 -6.73
CA GLU A 241 2.66 10.26 -6.16
C GLU A 241 1.47 9.52 -5.53
N LEU A 242 0.90 10.10 -4.47
CA LEU A 242 -0.28 9.59 -3.77
C LEU A 242 -0.97 10.77 -3.08
N ASP A 243 -2.29 10.86 -3.21
CA ASP A 243 -3.12 11.93 -2.65
C ASP A 243 -4.55 11.44 -2.34
N TRP A 244 -5.24 12.08 -1.38
CA TRP A 244 -6.65 11.83 -1.04
C TRP A 244 -7.37 12.99 -0.35
#